data_AF-A0A242K8T9-F1
#
_entry.id   AF-A0A242K8T9-F1
#
_cell.length_a   1.000
_cell.length_b   1.000
_cell.length_c   1.000
_cell.angle_alpha   90.00
_cell.angle_beta   90.00
_cell.angle_gamma   90.00
#
_symmetry.space_group_name_H-M   'P 1'
#
loop_
_entity.id
_entity.type
_entity.pdbx_description
1 polymer ?
#
loop_
_entity_poly.entity_id
_entity_poly.type
_entity_poly.pdbx_seq_one_letter_code
_entity_poly.pdbx_strand_id
1 'polypeptide(L)'
;MEKKMTASQKKKMLTGTLIAVALVAALILFIIFGTAGGKRWQKNLQSSVNNGLNREILVYNADGSIIYEKTGKFDINYGDGRIEYIDAETGLKTNIYIGYNATVIVNELD
;
A
#
# COMPACT_ATOMS: atom_id res chain seq x y z
N MET A 1 -4.12 0.32 57.71
CA MET A 1 -4.71 -0.78 56.90
C MET A 1 -4.78 -0.34 55.45
N GLU A 2 -3.98 -0.92 54.55
CA GLU A 2 -4.14 -0.69 53.11
C GLU A 2 -5.44 -1.30 52.61
N LYS A 3 -6.31 -0.48 52.02
CA LYS A 3 -7.58 -0.93 51.46
C LYS A 3 -7.29 -1.67 50.15
N LYS A 4 -7.24 -3.01 50.20
CA LYS A 4 -7.04 -3.85 49.00
C LYS A 4 -8.20 -3.66 48.03
N MET A 5 -7.90 -3.35 46.77
CA MET A 5 -8.89 -3.23 45.71
C MET A 5 -9.64 -4.54 45.48
N THR A 6 -10.96 -4.43 45.34
CA THR A 6 -11.84 -5.56 44.99
C THR A 6 -11.59 -6.05 43.56
N ALA A 7 -11.91 -7.31 43.27
CA ALA A 7 -11.75 -7.88 41.92
C ALA A 7 -12.52 -7.09 40.84
N SER A 8 -13.68 -6.53 41.18
CA SER A 8 -14.46 -5.63 40.32
C SER A 8 -13.72 -4.33 40.01
N GLN A 9 -13.09 -3.70 41.01
CA GLN A 9 -12.29 -2.49 40.83
C GLN A 9 -11.04 -2.76 39.98
N LYS A 10 -10.37 -3.91 40.17
CA LYS A 10 -9.24 -4.33 39.32
C LYS A 10 -9.66 -4.53 37.87
N LYS A 11 -10.82 -5.15 37.62
CA LYS A 11 -11.36 -5.37 36.27
C LYS A 11 -11.68 -4.05 35.56
N LYS A 12 -12.34 -3.11 36.25
CA LYS A 12 -12.60 -1.76 35.72
C LYS A 12 -11.32 -0.98 35.42
N MET A 13 -10.32 -1.08 36.30
CA MET A 13 -9.02 -0.47 36.08
C MET A 13 -8.32 -1.06 34.86
N LEU A 14 -8.31 -2.39 34.72
CA LEU A 14 -7.74 -3.08 33.56
C LEU A 14 -8.43 -2.69 32.26
N THR A 15 -9.77 -2.63 32.25
CA THR A 15 -10.54 -2.17 31.09
C THR A 15 -10.22 -0.72 30.75
N GLY A 16 -10.13 0.16 31.76
CA GLY A 16 -9.73 1.57 31.56
C GLY A 16 -8.33 1.71 30.97
N THR A 17 -7.37 0.92 31.47
CA THR A 17 -6.00 0.89 30.93
C THR A 17 -5.96 0.41 29.48
N LEU A 18 -6.70 -0.65 29.14
CA LEU A 18 -6.78 -1.14 27.76
C LEU A 18 -7.35 -0.10 26.80
N ILE A 19 -8.40 0.61 27.21
CA ILE A 19 -8.99 1.69 26.40
C ILE A 19 -7.98 2.82 26.21
N ALA A 20 -7.28 3.24 27.27
CA ALA A 20 -6.28 4.29 27.19
C ALA A 20 -5.12 3.91 26.25
N VAL A 21 -4.63 2.67 26.33
CA VAL A 21 -3.57 2.15 25.43
C VAL A 21 -4.07 2.12 23.98
N ALA A 22 -5.30 1.67 23.73
CA ALA A 22 -5.87 1.65 22.39
C ALA A 22 -5.99 3.06 21.77
N LEU A 23 -6.39 4.06 22.57
CA LEU A 23 -6.50 5.44 22.11
C LEU A 23 -5.13 6.05 21.75
N VAL A 24 -4.10 5.80 22.58
CA VAL A 24 -2.73 6.27 22.30
C VAL A 24 -2.19 5.60 21.03
N ALA A 25 -2.41 4.30 20.86
CA ALA A 25 -2.00 3.58 19.66
C ALA A 25 -2.70 4.13 18.40
N ALA A 26 -4.01 4.41 18.48
CA ALA A 26 -4.76 5.00 17.38
C ALA A 26 -4.24 6.39 16.99
N LEU A 27 -3.88 7.23 17.97
CA LEU A 27 -3.31 8.56 17.71
C LEU A 27 -1.93 8.46 17.03
N ILE A 28 -1.07 7.56 17.48
CA ILE A 28 0.25 7.33 16.87
C ILE A 28 0.09 6.87 15.42
N LEU A 29 -0.82 5.91 15.17
CA LEU A 29 -1.11 5.44 13.81
C LEU A 29 -1.65 6.57 12.93
N PHE A 30 -2.57 7.39 13.44
CA PHE A 30 -3.10 8.55 12.71
C PHE A 30 -1.99 9.52 12.28
N ILE A 31 -1.04 9.82 13.17
CA ILE A 31 0.11 10.67 12.86
C ILE A 31 1.00 10.02 11.79
N ILE A 32 1.32 8.74 11.93
CA ILE A 32 2.19 8.01 10.99
C ILE A 32 1.55 7.94 9.60
N PHE A 33 0.29 7.52 9.49
CA PHE A 33 -0.43 7.41 8.21
C PHE A 33 -0.73 8.77 7.55
N GLY A 34 -0.69 9.86 8.31
CA GLY A 34 -0.74 11.22 7.76
C GLY A 34 0.51 11.60 6.95
N THR A 35 1.65 10.94 7.19
CA THR A 35 2.91 11.22 6.48
C THR A 35 2.99 10.52 5.13
N ALA A 36 3.82 11.07 4.21
CA ALA A 36 4.08 10.43 2.93
C ALA A 36 4.66 9.00 3.07
N GLY A 37 5.52 8.78 4.08
CA GLY A 37 6.07 7.45 4.39
C GLY A 37 5.01 6.48 4.89
N GLY A 38 4.11 6.92 5.76
CA GLY A 38 2.99 6.10 6.24
C GLY A 38 2.01 5.73 5.13
N LYS A 39 1.71 6.65 4.22
CA LYS A 39 0.90 6.36 3.02
C LYS A 39 1.54 5.28 2.13
N ARG A 40 2.86 5.35 1.93
CA ARG A 40 3.61 4.29 1.21
C ARG A 40 3.54 2.95 1.93
N TRP A 41 3.70 2.95 3.25
CA TRP A 41 3.61 1.73 4.05
C TRP A 41 2.21 1.10 3.97
N GLN A 42 1.15 1.91 4.03
CA GLN A 42 -0.22 1.46 3.84
C GLN A 42 -0.44 0.85 2.46
N LYS A 43 0.06 1.48 1.40
CA LYS A 43 -0.05 0.95 0.02
C LYS A 43 0.72 -0.36 -0.14
N ASN A 44 1.91 -0.49 0.46
CA ASN A 44 2.66 -1.75 0.47
C ASN A 44 1.90 -2.87 1.18
N LEU A 45 1.32 -2.59 2.35
CA LEU A 45 0.47 -3.56 3.05
C LEU A 45 -0.76 -3.95 2.22
N GLN A 46 -1.42 -2.97 1.60
CA GLN A 46 -2.58 -3.20 0.75
C GLN A 46 -2.20 -4.09 -0.44
N SER A 47 -1.04 -3.86 -1.08
CA SER A 47 -0.54 -4.71 -2.17
C SER A 47 -0.35 -6.16 -1.72
N SER A 48 0.30 -6.37 -0.56
CA SER A 48 0.55 -7.71 -0.03
C SER A 48 -0.72 -8.46 0.35
N VAL A 49 -1.71 -7.78 0.93
CA VAL A 49 -2.98 -8.39 1.35
C VAL A 49 -3.88 -8.66 0.14
N ASN A 50 -3.84 -7.79 -0.87
CA ASN A 50 -4.74 -7.84 -2.01
C ASN A 50 -4.13 -8.53 -3.25
N ASN A 51 -2.92 -9.09 -3.17
CA ASN A 51 -2.23 -9.70 -4.32
C ASN A 51 -2.01 -8.70 -5.48
N GLY A 52 -1.49 -7.51 -5.15
CA GLY A 52 -1.21 -6.41 -6.08
C GLY A 52 -2.07 -5.16 -5.83
N LEU A 53 -1.71 -4.06 -6.48
CA LEU A 53 -2.48 -2.81 -6.50
C LEU A 53 -3.19 -2.61 -7.84
N ASN A 54 -4.33 -1.91 -7.80
CA ASN A 54 -4.95 -1.38 -9.01
C ASN A 54 -4.05 -0.28 -9.59
N ARG A 55 -3.65 -0.47 -10.84
CA ARG A 55 -2.69 0.38 -11.53
C ARG A 55 -3.10 0.53 -13.00
N GLU A 56 -2.60 1.59 -13.59
CA GLU A 56 -2.69 1.89 -15.00
C GLU A 56 -1.28 2.10 -15.55
N ILE A 57 -0.94 1.35 -16.59
CA ILE A 57 0.30 1.48 -17.34
C ILE A 57 -0.01 2.19 -18.65
N LEU A 58 0.63 3.34 -18.88
CA LEU A 58 0.59 4.07 -20.13
C LEU A 58 1.99 4.15 -20.72
N VAL A 59 2.18 3.57 -21.91
CA VAL A 59 3.44 3.66 -22.67
C VAL A 59 3.25 4.66 -23.79
N TYR A 60 4.13 5.65 -23.82
CA TYR A 60 4.13 6.70 -24.81
C TYR A 60 5.25 6.49 -25.84
N ASN A 61 4.92 6.75 -27.10
CA ASN A 61 5.91 6.94 -28.16
C ASN A 61 6.56 8.34 -28.05
N ALA A 62 7.63 8.57 -28.79
CA ALA A 62 8.41 9.81 -28.75
C ALA A 62 7.61 11.07 -29.15
N ASP A 63 6.51 10.90 -29.89
CA ASP A 63 5.57 11.97 -30.27
C ASP A 63 4.52 12.26 -29.19
N GLY A 64 4.53 11.54 -28.07
CA GLY A 64 3.55 11.67 -26.98
C GLY A 64 2.25 10.91 -27.22
N SER A 65 2.14 10.09 -28.27
CA SER A 65 0.99 9.20 -28.48
C SER A 65 1.07 7.96 -27.57
N ILE A 66 -0.09 7.50 -27.07
CA ILE A 66 -0.18 6.25 -26.29
C ILE A 66 -0.12 5.08 -27.28
N ILE A 67 0.84 4.17 -27.07
CA ILE A 67 1.03 2.97 -27.87
C ILE A 67 0.71 1.68 -27.11
N TYR A 68 0.58 1.78 -25.79
CA TYR A 68 0.12 0.69 -24.95
C TYR A 68 -0.56 1.23 -23.69
N GLU A 69 -1.71 0.65 -23.36
CA GLU A 69 -2.49 0.97 -22.17
C GLU A 69 -2.94 -0.33 -21.51
N LYS A 70 -2.75 -0.43 -20.20
CA LYS A 70 -3.25 -1.55 -19.41
C LYS A 70 -3.69 -1.08 -18.04
N THR A 71 -4.93 -1.37 -17.71
CA THR A 71 -5.50 -1.15 -16.39
C THR A 71 -5.86 -2.49 -15.75
N GLY A 72 -5.65 -2.61 -14.45
CA GLY A 72 -5.92 -3.84 -13.70
C GLY A 72 -5.13 -3.91 -12.40
N LYS A 73 -5.17 -5.08 -11.76
CA LYS A 73 -4.42 -5.34 -10.55
C LYS A 73 -3.12 -6.06 -10.89
N PHE A 74 -1.99 -5.42 -10.62
CA PHE A 74 -0.68 -6.01 -10.93
C PHE A 74 0.41 -5.44 -10.04
N ASP A 75 1.41 -6.27 -9.75
CA ASP A 75 2.69 -5.84 -9.19
C ASP A 75 3.67 -5.52 -10.31
N ILE A 76 4.43 -4.44 -10.13
CA ILE A 76 5.35 -3.92 -11.14
C ILE A 76 6.77 -3.98 -10.60
N ASN A 77 7.69 -4.42 -11.44
CA ASN A 77 9.12 -4.29 -11.23
C ASN A 77 9.75 -3.49 -12.38
N TYR A 78 10.63 -2.55 -12.04
CA TYR A 78 11.38 -1.76 -13.00
C TYR A 78 12.87 -2.06 -12.87
N GLY A 79 13.49 -2.49 -13.96
CA GLY A 79 14.92 -2.82 -14.00
C GLY A 79 15.36 -3.21 -15.41
N ASP A 80 16.66 -3.13 -15.69
CA ASP A 80 17.27 -3.54 -16.96
C ASP A 80 16.58 -2.95 -18.22
N GLY A 81 16.12 -1.70 -18.13
CA GLY A 81 15.44 -1.03 -19.25
C GLY A 81 14.07 -1.61 -19.60
N ARG A 82 13.42 -2.31 -18.67
CA ARG A 82 12.07 -2.84 -18.86
C ARG A 82 11.18 -2.62 -17.65
N ILE A 83 9.88 -2.60 -17.93
CA ILE A 83 8.83 -2.79 -16.94
C ILE A 83 8.36 -4.23 -17.04
N GLU A 84 8.35 -4.91 -15.91
CA GLU A 84 7.82 -6.26 -15.77
C GLU A 84 6.61 -6.20 -14.84
N TYR A 85 5.50 -6.80 -15.24
CA TYR A 85 4.33 -6.93 -14.37
C TYR A 85 3.67 -8.31 -14.48
N ILE A 86 3.00 -8.72 -13.40
CA ILE A 86 2.19 -9.94 -13.36
C ILE A 86 0.74 -9.53 -13.12
N ASP A 87 -0.13 -9.88 -14.06
CA ASP A 87 -1.56 -9.63 -13.96
C ASP A 87 -2.17 -10.57 -12.90
N ALA A 88 -2.80 -10.00 -11.87
CA ALA A 88 -3.28 -10.76 -10.71
C ALA A 88 -4.50 -11.64 -11.03
N GLU A 89 -5.23 -11.36 -12.11
CA GLU A 89 -6.42 -12.13 -12.53
C GLU A 89 -6.03 -13.30 -13.42
N THR A 90 -5.14 -13.06 -14.38
CA THR A 90 -4.74 -14.05 -15.39
C THR A 90 -3.47 -14.81 -15.04
N GLY A 91 -2.66 -14.30 -14.11
CA GLY A 91 -1.32 -14.82 -13.79
C GLY A 91 -0.30 -14.59 -14.91
N LEU A 92 -0.65 -13.85 -15.97
CA LEU A 92 0.22 -13.62 -17.10
C LEU A 92 1.34 -12.64 -16.73
N LYS A 93 2.58 -13.09 -16.90
CA LYS A 93 3.76 -12.24 -16.82
C LYS A 93 4.00 -11.51 -18.13
N THR A 94 4.08 -10.19 -18.08
CA THR A 94 4.31 -9.33 -19.24
C THR A 94 5.55 -8.46 -19.03
N ASN A 95 6.39 -8.36 -20.06
CA ASN A 95 7.58 -7.51 -20.08
C ASN A 95 7.43 -6.45 -21.17
N ILE A 96 7.50 -5.18 -20.79
CA ILE A 96 7.52 -4.02 -21.69
C ILE A 96 8.96 -3.52 -21.74
N TYR A 97 9.64 -3.73 -22.87
CA TYR A 97 10.99 -3.24 -23.09
C TYR A 97 10.94 -1.78 -23.53
N ILE A 98 11.56 -0.91 -22.73
CA ILE A 98 11.55 0.52 -22.95
C ILE A 98 12.86 0.86 -23.67
N GLY A 99 12.78 1.07 -24.98
CA GLY A 99 13.91 1.61 -25.74
C GLY A 99 14.24 3.04 -25.27
N TYR A 100 15.40 3.57 -25.66
CA TYR A 100 15.88 4.92 -25.30
C TYR A 100 14.92 6.10 -25.65
N ASN A 101 13.81 5.82 -26.35
CA ASN A 101 12.87 6.81 -26.87
C ASN A 101 11.44 6.68 -26.29
N ALA A 102 11.18 5.74 -25.37
CA ALA A 102 9.85 5.52 -24.80
C ALA A 102 9.79 6.03 -23.35
N THR A 103 8.72 6.77 -23.02
CA THR A 103 8.42 7.20 -21.64
C THR A 103 7.29 6.33 -21.12
N VAL A 104 7.47 5.70 -19.96
CA VAL A 104 6.39 4.95 -19.31
C VAL A 104 5.95 5.69 -18.06
N ILE A 105 4.64 5.96 -17.99
CA ILE A 105 3.99 6.53 -16.83
C ILE A 105 3.18 5.41 -16.19
N VAL A 106 3.43 5.18 -14.91
CA VAL A 106 2.68 4.22 -14.10
C VAL A 106 1.88 5.01 -13.07
N ASN A 107 0.55 4.94 -13.19
CA ASN A 107 -0.36 5.53 -12.23
C ASN A 107 -0.84 4.45 -11.27
N GLU A 108 -0.79 4.74 -9.97
CA GLU A 108 -1.46 3.93 -8.95
C GLU A 108 -2.88 4.48 -8.76
N LEU A 109 -3.89 3.70 -9.16
CA LEU A 109 -5.30 4.05 -9.05
C LEU A 109 -5.86 3.37 -7.81
N ASP A 110 -5.90 4.13 -6.71
CA ASP A 110 -6.45 3.83 -5.37
C ASP A 110 -6.66 2.37 -4.91
#